data_AF-A0A0N9HQ74-F1
#
_entry.id   AF-A0A0N9HQ74-F1
#
_cell.length_a   1.000
_cell.length_b   1.000
_cell.length_c   1.000
_cell.angle_alpha   90.00
_cell.angle_beta   90.00
_cell.angle_gamma   90.00
#
_symmetry.space_group_name_H-M   'P 1'
#
loop_
_entity.id
_entity.type
_entity.pdbx_description
1 polymer ?
#
loop_
_entity_poly.entity_id
_entity_poly.type
_entity_poly.pdbx_seq_one_letter_code
_entity_poly.pdbx_strand_id
1 'polypeptide(L)'
;MEKQLSDLAPLADFVQQLRSGKGVPDSQKSDVEKLEERIAAAEKTANDEREARFRLQVANTKGLTPEQAARLQGKTLEELTNDADALLAAFPKQAATTDPPPSTTPRPDPSQGQRGPVDIDALIAEAEKTGNVRESIRLKQAKALQNRTQ
;
A
#
# COMPACT_ATOMS: atom_id res chain seq x y z
N MET A 1 -11.71 -19.55 44.00
CA MET A 1 -13.09 -19.47 43.47
C MET A 1 -14.03 -18.89 44.53
N GLU A 2 -14.08 -19.44 45.75
CA GLU A 2 -14.97 -18.93 46.83
C GLU A 2 -14.69 -17.48 47.26
N LYS A 3 -13.42 -17.04 47.31
CA LYS A 3 -13.08 -15.64 47.67
C LYS A 3 -13.60 -14.59 46.68
N GLN A 4 -13.79 -14.94 45.40
CA GLN A 4 -14.35 -14.00 44.42
C GLN A 4 -15.87 -13.89 44.53
N LEU A 5 -16.54 -14.90 45.09
CA LEU A 5 -17.99 -14.88 45.30
C LEU A 5 -18.37 -14.03 46.53
N SER A 6 -17.55 -14.04 47.58
CA SER A 6 -17.75 -13.15 48.74
C SER A 6 -17.54 -11.68 48.39
N ASP A 7 -16.62 -11.37 47.49
CA ASP A 7 -16.38 -9.99 47.02
C ASP A 7 -17.52 -9.46 46.13
N LEU A 8 -18.34 -10.35 45.55
CA LEU A 8 -19.48 -10.01 44.68
C LEU A 8 -20.81 -9.85 45.43
N ALA A 9 -20.92 -10.35 46.66
CA ALA A 9 -22.11 -10.18 47.50
C ALA A 9 -22.56 -8.71 47.67
N PRO A 10 -21.66 -7.74 47.98
CA PRO A 10 -22.06 -6.32 48.08
C PRO A 10 -22.53 -5.71 46.74
N LEU A 11 -22.07 -6.24 45.61
CA LEU A 11 -22.54 -5.82 44.28
C LEU A 11 -23.95 -6.33 43.97
N ALA A 12 -24.28 -7.55 44.40
CA ALA A 12 -25.63 -8.10 44.23
C ALA A 12 -26.68 -7.29 44.99
N ASP A 13 -26.37 -6.92 46.24
CA ASP A 13 -27.23 -6.08 47.07
C ASP A 13 -27.38 -4.66 46.49
N PHE A 14 -26.31 -4.09 45.93
CA PHE A 14 -26.35 -2.80 45.25
C PHE A 14 -27.26 -2.80 44.00
N VAL A 15 -27.17 -3.85 43.17
CA VAL A 15 -28.06 -4.03 42.00
C VAL A 15 -29.52 -4.22 42.43
N GLN A 16 -29.76 -4.96 43.52
CA GLN A 16 -31.09 -5.11 44.10
C GLN A 16 -31.64 -3.76 44.57
N GLN A 17 -30.82 -2.92 45.19
CA GLN A 17 -31.19 -1.60 45.72
C GLN A 17 -31.52 -0.59 44.62
N LEU A 18 -30.76 -0.63 43.51
CA LEU A 18 -31.07 0.11 42.27
C LEU A 18 -32.40 -0.31 41.65
N ARG A 19 -32.65 -1.63 41.51
CA ARG A 19 -33.95 -2.15 41.02
C ARG A 19 -35.11 -1.79 41.93
N SER A 20 -34.86 -1.68 43.23
CA SER A 20 -35.88 -1.35 44.24
C SER A 20 -36.19 0.15 44.31
N GLY A 21 -35.54 0.99 43.50
CA GLY A 21 -35.83 2.43 43.39
C GLY A 21 -35.44 3.28 44.61
N LYS A 22 -34.68 2.72 45.57
CA LYS A 22 -34.35 3.40 46.84
C LYS A 22 -33.28 4.50 46.75
N GLY A 23 -32.82 4.84 45.55
CA GLY A 23 -31.78 5.85 45.33
C GLY A 23 -30.40 5.38 45.82
N VAL A 24 -29.36 5.80 45.11
CA VAL A 24 -27.98 5.53 45.49
C VAL A 24 -27.61 6.47 46.65
N PRO A 25 -27.11 5.97 47.80
CA PRO A 25 -26.65 6.84 48.89
C PRO A 25 -25.51 7.74 48.40
N ASP A 26 -25.42 8.99 48.87
CA ASP A 26 -24.47 10.00 48.36
C ASP A 26 -23.01 9.53 48.35
N SER A 27 -22.61 8.71 49.32
CA SER A 27 -21.28 8.09 49.38
C SER A 27 -20.99 7.16 48.20
N GLN A 28 -22.01 6.45 47.69
CA GLN A 28 -21.90 5.55 46.55
C GLN A 28 -22.10 6.25 45.21
N LYS A 29 -22.63 7.49 45.19
CA LYS A 29 -22.75 8.26 43.93
C LYS A 29 -21.38 8.52 43.30
N SER A 30 -20.35 8.79 44.12
CA SER A 30 -18.98 8.95 43.60
C SER A 30 -18.41 7.66 42.99
N ASP A 31 -18.85 6.49 43.48
CA ASP A 31 -18.43 5.21 42.94
C ASP A 31 -19.22 4.86 41.67
N VAL A 32 -20.49 5.26 41.59
CA VAL A 32 -21.29 5.18 40.35
C VAL A 32 -20.70 6.07 39.27
N GLU A 33 -20.34 7.31 39.57
CA GLU A 33 -19.71 8.23 38.62
C GLU A 33 -18.38 7.66 38.07
N LYS A 34 -17.55 7.07 38.94
CA LYS A 34 -16.32 6.37 38.50
C LYS A 34 -16.61 5.15 37.64
N LEU A 35 -17.67 4.39 37.95
CA LEU A 35 -18.07 3.24 37.15
C LEU A 35 -18.61 3.68 35.79
N GLU A 36 -19.41 4.73 35.73
CA GLU A 36 -19.91 5.34 34.50
C GLU A 36 -18.75 5.85 33.64
N GLU A 37 -17.77 6.53 34.23
CA GLU A 37 -16.58 6.99 33.51
C GLU A 37 -15.77 5.81 32.95
N ARG A 38 -15.63 4.72 33.72
CA ARG A 38 -14.97 3.49 33.27
C ARG A 38 -15.75 2.79 32.15
N ILE A 39 -17.07 2.75 32.24
CA ILE A 39 -17.94 2.18 31.19
C ILE A 39 -17.84 3.02 29.93
N ALA A 40 -17.95 4.34 30.03
CA ALA A 40 -17.83 5.26 28.89
C ALA A 40 -16.45 5.15 28.22
N ALA A 41 -15.38 5.05 29.02
CA ALA A 41 -14.03 4.82 28.50
C ALA A 41 -13.92 3.45 27.77
N ALA A 42 -14.48 2.39 28.36
CA ALA A 42 -14.48 1.06 27.74
C ALA A 42 -15.29 1.04 26.43
N GLU A 43 -16.46 1.69 26.41
CA GLU A 43 -17.31 1.81 25.22
C GLU A 43 -16.60 2.58 24.10
N LYS A 44 -15.93 3.69 24.45
CA LYS A 44 -15.12 4.45 23.49
C LYS A 44 -14.02 3.58 22.90
N THR A 45 -13.27 2.87 23.74
CA THR A 45 -12.18 1.98 23.30
C THR A 45 -12.70 0.86 22.40
N ALA A 46 -13.82 0.25 22.77
CA ALA A 46 -14.46 -0.79 21.98
C ALA A 46 -14.98 -0.27 20.63
N ASN A 47 -15.50 0.96 20.57
CA ASN A 47 -15.93 1.57 19.33
C ASN A 47 -14.73 1.91 18.43
N ASP A 48 -13.66 2.48 19.00
CA ASP A 48 -12.42 2.77 18.26
C ASP A 48 -11.81 1.49 17.65
N GLU A 49 -11.79 0.39 18.39
CA GLU A 49 -11.33 -0.92 17.89
C GLU A 49 -12.24 -1.50 16.80
N ARG A 50 -13.56 -1.35 16.93
CA ARG A 50 -14.52 -1.78 15.90
C ARG A 50 -14.31 -1.02 14.59
N GLU A 51 -14.16 0.30 14.67
CA GLU A 51 -13.86 1.14 13.51
C GLU A 51 -12.55 0.73 12.84
N ALA A 52 -11.49 0.53 13.62
CA ALA A 52 -10.20 0.06 13.10
C ALA A 52 -10.32 -1.30 12.41
N ARG A 53 -11.10 -2.24 12.97
CA ARG A 53 -11.37 -3.53 12.34
C ARG A 53 -12.13 -3.40 11.01
N PHE A 54 -13.13 -2.54 10.94
CA PHE A 54 -13.87 -2.31 9.70
C PHE A 54 -12.96 -1.70 8.62
N ARG A 55 -12.11 -0.73 8.97
CA ARG A 55 -11.12 -0.15 8.04
C ARG A 55 -10.17 -1.22 7.50
N LEU A 56 -9.68 -2.12 8.36
CA LEU A 56 -8.82 -3.23 7.95
C LEU A 56 -9.53 -4.24 7.04
N GLN A 57 -10.80 -4.58 7.34
CA GLN A 57 -11.60 -5.47 6.50
C GLN A 57 -11.83 -4.87 5.10
N VAL A 58 -12.18 -3.59 5.03
CA VAL A 58 -12.36 -2.88 3.76
C VAL A 58 -11.04 -2.78 3.01
N ALA A 59 -9.93 -2.48 3.70
CA ALA A 59 -8.61 -2.43 3.08
C ALA A 59 -8.20 -3.76 2.45
N ASN A 60 -8.40 -4.87 3.17
CA ASN A 60 -8.07 -6.20 2.67
C ASN A 60 -8.95 -6.61 1.49
N THR A 61 -10.25 -6.29 1.53
CA THR A 61 -11.20 -6.66 0.46
C THR A 61 -11.01 -5.83 -0.81
N LYS A 62 -10.68 -4.54 -0.69
CA LYS A 62 -10.45 -3.62 -1.82
C LYS A 62 -8.99 -3.54 -2.26
N GLY A 63 -8.09 -4.16 -1.49
CA GLY A 63 -6.64 -4.16 -1.71
C GLY A 63 -6.00 -2.77 -1.51
N LEU A 64 -6.52 -1.96 -0.61
CA LEU A 64 -5.93 -0.66 -0.25
C LEU A 64 -4.65 -0.87 0.57
N THR A 65 -3.68 0.04 0.43
CA THR A 65 -2.50 0.03 1.32
C THR A 65 -2.91 0.45 2.75
N PRO A 66 -2.13 0.10 3.78
CA PRO A 66 -2.41 0.54 5.16
C PRO A 66 -2.53 2.06 5.29
N GLU A 67 -1.73 2.80 4.53
CA GLU A 67 -1.77 4.27 4.50
C GLU A 67 -3.06 4.80 3.87
N GLN A 68 -3.56 4.14 2.82
CA GLN A 68 -4.83 4.49 2.20
C GLN A 68 -6.01 4.15 3.12
N ALA A 69 -5.96 2.99 3.78
CA ALA A 69 -6.97 2.57 4.75
C ALA A 69 -7.10 3.52 5.94
N ALA A 70 -5.99 4.12 6.38
CA ALA A 70 -5.97 5.11 7.46
C ALA A 70 -6.67 6.43 7.09
N ARG A 71 -6.87 6.70 5.79
CA ARG A 71 -7.55 7.90 5.28
C ARG A 71 -9.04 7.69 5.01
N LEU A 72 -9.55 6.45 5.12
CA LEU A 72 -10.95 6.14 4.90
C LEU A 72 -11.85 6.84 5.92
N GLN A 73 -12.91 7.46 5.42
CA GLN A 73 -13.91 8.17 6.23
C GLN A 73 -15.18 7.33 6.34
N GLY A 74 -15.64 7.13 7.57
CA GLY A 74 -16.86 6.37 7.85
C GLY A 74 -16.85 5.70 9.21
N LYS A 75 -18.05 5.39 9.71
CA LYS A 75 -18.27 4.65 10.97
C LYS A 75 -18.84 3.26 10.72
N THR A 76 -19.48 3.06 9.58
CA THR A 76 -20.08 1.79 9.18
C THR A 76 -19.25 1.12 8.08
N LEU A 77 -19.42 -0.20 7.94
CA LEU A 77 -18.75 -0.97 6.89
C LEU A 77 -19.14 -0.47 5.49
N GLU A 78 -20.41 -0.11 5.29
CA GLU A 78 -20.95 0.39 4.01
C GLU A 78 -20.35 1.74 3.64
N GLU A 79 -20.31 2.70 4.57
CA GLU A 79 -19.67 4.00 4.36
C GLU A 79 -18.20 3.85 3.97
N LEU A 80 -17.45 3.03 4.71
CA LEU A 80 -16.04 2.77 4.43
C LEU A 80 -15.84 2.09 3.08
N THR A 81 -16.75 1.21 2.67
CA THR A 81 -16.69 0.52 1.37
C THR A 81 -16.94 1.49 0.22
N ASN A 82 -17.94 2.36 0.34
CA ASN A 82 -18.27 3.38 -0.65
C ASN A 82 -17.13 4.40 -0.79
N ASP A 83 -16.55 4.84 0.32
CA ASP A 83 -15.39 5.75 0.33
C ASP A 83 -14.15 5.09 -0.29
N ALA A 84 -13.91 3.81 0.02
CA ALA A 84 -12.86 3.03 -0.63
C ALA A 84 -13.05 2.93 -2.15
N ASP A 85 -14.28 2.71 -2.61
CA ASP A 85 -14.61 2.68 -4.03
C ASP A 85 -14.43 4.05 -4.69
N ALA A 86 -14.81 5.14 -4.00
CA ALA A 86 -14.57 6.50 -4.47
C ALA A 86 -13.07 6.82 -4.58
N LEU A 87 -12.26 6.40 -3.60
CA LEU A 87 -10.80 6.57 -3.63
C LEU A 87 -10.15 5.79 -4.77
N LEU A 88 -10.57 4.54 -5.01
CA LEU A 88 -10.07 3.75 -6.13
C LEU A 88 -10.49 4.31 -7.49
N ALA A 89 -11.67 4.92 -7.57
CA ALA A 89 -12.14 5.60 -8.78
C ALA A 89 -11.35 6.89 -9.05
N ALA A 90 -11.05 7.67 -8.01
CA ALA A 90 -10.26 8.90 -8.12
C ALA A 90 -8.78 8.65 -8.38
N PHE A 91 -8.23 7.59 -7.78
CA PHE A 91 -6.84 7.16 -7.92
C PHE A 91 -6.81 5.73 -8.44
N PRO A 92 -7.12 5.51 -9.73
CA PRO A 92 -6.98 4.20 -10.32
C PRO A 92 -5.54 3.76 -10.10
N LYS A 93 -5.36 2.57 -9.51
CA LYS A 93 -4.03 1.96 -9.43
C LYS A 93 -3.49 1.97 -10.85
N GLN A 94 -2.40 2.72 -11.11
CA GLN A 94 -1.57 2.42 -12.26
C GLN A 94 -1.34 0.91 -12.15
N ALA A 95 -1.86 0.15 -13.12
CA ALA A 95 -1.62 -1.27 -13.19
C ALA A 95 -0.12 -1.42 -12.93
N ALA A 96 0.24 -2.15 -11.88
CA ALA A 96 1.63 -2.51 -11.65
C ALA A 96 2.02 -3.34 -12.86
N THR A 97 2.46 -2.67 -13.92
CA THR A 97 3.19 -3.28 -15.00
C THR A 97 4.34 -3.94 -14.28
N THR A 98 4.39 -5.26 -14.31
CA THR A 98 5.54 -6.08 -13.90
C THR A 98 6.83 -5.69 -14.62
N ASP A 99 6.77 -4.70 -15.51
CA ASP A 99 7.92 -4.04 -16.08
C ASP A 99 8.67 -3.26 -14.99
N PRO A 100 10.01 -3.43 -14.91
CA PRO A 100 10.83 -2.58 -14.05
C PRO A 100 10.54 -1.10 -14.35
N PRO A 101 10.64 -0.21 -13.36
CA PRO A 101 10.42 1.21 -13.57
C PRO A 101 11.22 1.66 -14.79
N PRO A 102 10.63 2.45 -15.73
CA PRO A 102 11.36 2.90 -16.90
C PRO A 102 12.63 3.57 -16.41
N SER A 103 13.77 3.02 -16.84
CA SER A 103 15.08 3.54 -16.49
C SER A 103 15.07 5.05 -16.75
N THR A 104 15.25 5.84 -15.69
CA THR A 104 15.31 7.31 -15.77
C THR A 104 16.59 7.78 -16.44
N THR A 105 17.55 6.88 -16.65
CA THR A 105 18.73 7.14 -17.44
C THR A 105 18.41 6.92 -18.92
N PRO A 106 18.49 7.95 -19.77
CA PRO A 106 18.41 7.76 -21.21
C PRO A 106 19.47 6.74 -21.65
N ARG A 107 19.11 5.87 -22.60
CA ARG A 107 20.06 4.91 -23.16
C ARG A 107 21.31 5.66 -23.65
N PRO A 108 22.53 5.19 -23.33
CA PRO A 108 23.75 5.79 -23.86
C PRO A 108 23.69 5.86 -25.38
N ASP A 109 24.05 7.02 -25.94
CA ASP A 109 24.10 7.21 -27.39
C ASP A 109 25.16 6.27 -27.99
N PRO A 110 24.80 5.38 -28.95
CA PRO A 110 25.76 4.49 -29.62
C PRO A 110 26.80 5.23 -30.47
N SER A 111 26.69 6.55 -30.62
CA SER A 111 27.71 7.42 -31.18
C SER A 111 28.83 7.79 -30.18
N GLN A 112 28.61 7.59 -28.88
CA GLN A 112 29.58 7.94 -27.83
C GLN A 112 30.26 6.70 -27.23
N GLY A 113 31.60 6.74 -27.17
CA GLY A 113 32.45 5.67 -26.61
C GLY A 113 33.24 4.88 -27.65
N GLN A 114 34.23 4.09 -27.21
CA GLN A 114 34.95 3.16 -28.09
C GLN A 114 33.98 2.08 -28.57
N ARG A 115 33.63 2.12 -29.86
CA ARG A 115 32.96 1.01 -30.53
C ARG A 115 33.91 -0.18 -30.52
N GLY A 116 33.42 -1.35 -30.12
CA GLY A 116 34.16 -2.61 -30.25
C GLY A 116 34.63 -2.85 -31.69
N PRO A 117 35.58 -3.77 -31.93
CA PRO A 117 36.10 -4.05 -33.25
C PRO A 117 34.95 -4.43 -34.20
N VAL A 118 34.72 -3.58 -35.19
CA VAL A 118 33.70 -3.82 -36.23
C VAL A 118 34.34 -4.73 -37.28
N ASP A 119 33.75 -5.90 -37.52
CA ASP A 119 34.16 -6.79 -38.59
C ASP A 119 33.69 -6.22 -39.95
N ILE A 120 34.60 -5.49 -40.62
CA ILE A 120 34.32 -4.83 -41.89
C ILE A 120 34.01 -5.86 -42.99
N ASP A 121 34.55 -7.07 -42.90
CA ASP A 121 34.33 -8.11 -43.92
C ASP A 121 32.93 -8.70 -43.86
N ALA A 122 32.42 -8.92 -42.64
CA ALA A 122 31.03 -9.32 -42.44
C ALA A 122 30.05 -8.26 -42.99
N LEU A 123 30.34 -6.97 -42.75
CA LEU A 123 29.51 -5.87 -43.25
C LEU A 123 29.54 -5.73 -44.77
N ILE A 124 30.70 -5.96 -45.41
CA ILE A 124 30.80 -5.97 -46.88
C ILE A 124 29.95 -7.11 -47.46
N ALA A 125 30.05 -8.32 -46.90
CA ALA A 125 29.29 -9.47 -47.36
C ALA A 125 27.77 -9.28 -47.18
N GLU A 126 27.34 -8.66 -46.09
CA GLU A 126 25.94 -8.34 -45.85
C GLU A 126 25.42 -7.25 -46.80
N ALA A 127 26.21 -6.20 -47.05
CA ALA A 127 25.88 -5.16 -48.02
C ALA A 127 25.77 -5.71 -49.45
N GLU A 128 26.61 -6.66 -49.84
CA GLU A 128 26.52 -7.34 -51.13
C GLU A 128 25.31 -8.27 -51.21
N LYS A 129 25.04 -9.05 -50.15
CA LYS A 129 23.88 -9.94 -50.07
C LYS A 129 22.55 -9.18 -50.13
N THR A 130 22.50 -7.99 -49.56
CA THR A 130 21.32 -7.11 -49.58
C THR A 130 21.24 -6.23 -50.84
N GLY A 131 22.24 -6.30 -51.74
CA GLY A 131 22.30 -5.52 -52.97
C GLY A 131 22.62 -4.02 -52.77
N ASN A 132 23.09 -3.63 -51.60
CA ASN A 132 23.46 -2.26 -51.29
C ASN A 132 24.88 -1.92 -51.80
N VAL A 133 24.99 -1.73 -53.11
CA VAL A 133 26.28 -1.51 -53.82
C VAL A 133 27.03 -0.26 -53.33
N ARG A 134 26.32 0.79 -52.91
CA ARG A 134 26.96 2.03 -52.42
C ARG A 134 27.69 1.78 -51.10
N GLU A 135 27.05 1.05 -50.19
CA GLU A 135 27.64 0.76 -48.88
C GLU A 135 28.79 -0.25 -49.00
N SER A 136 28.68 -1.26 -49.87
CA SER A 136 29.77 -2.22 -50.08
C SER A 136 31.03 -1.56 -50.67
N ILE A 137 30.89 -0.59 -51.58
CA ILE A 137 32.03 0.17 -52.11
C ILE A 137 32.67 1.03 -51.02
N ARG A 138 31.85 1.74 -50.23
CA ARG A 138 32.35 2.58 -49.12
C ARG A 138 33.14 1.74 -48.10
N LEU A 139 32.61 0.59 -47.70
CA LEU A 139 33.26 -0.30 -46.74
C LEU A 139 34.55 -0.91 -47.29
N LYS A 140 34.59 -1.28 -48.58
CA LYS A 140 35.82 -1.72 -49.26
C LYS A 140 36.90 -0.64 -49.29
N GLN A 141 36.53 0.61 -49.55
CA GLN A 141 37.46 1.75 -49.50
C GLN A 141 37.98 1.99 -48.08
N ALA A 142 37.10 1.92 -47.06
CA ALA A 142 37.49 2.04 -45.66
C ALA A 142 38.46 0.92 -45.23
N LYS A 143 38.23 -0.33 -45.65
CA LYS A 143 39.14 -1.46 -45.43
C LYS A 143 40.52 -1.22 -46.05
N ALA A 144 40.55 -0.74 -47.31
CA ALA A 144 41.80 -0.45 -48.00
C ALA A 144 42.62 0.65 -47.29
N LEU A 145 41.95 1.64 -46.73
CA LEU A 145 42.60 2.70 -45.95
C LEU A 145 43.16 2.18 -44.63
N GLN A 146 42.41 1.35 -43.90
CA GLN A 146 42.88 0.75 -42.64
C GLN A 146 44.10 -0.15 -42.85
N ASN A 147 44.10 -0.96 -43.91
CA ASN A 147 45.24 -1.84 -44.26
C ASN A 147 46.50 -1.06 -44.69
N ARG A 148 46.34 0.19 -45.14
CA ARG A 148 47.45 1.07 -45.54
C ARG A 148 48.08 1.80 -44.35
N THR A 149 47.33 1.99 -43.28
CA THR A 149 47.77 2.69 -42.06
C THR A 149 48.34 1.77 -40.97
N GLN A 150 48.27 0.45 -41.18
CA GLN A 150 48.93 -0.59 -40.38
C GLN A 150 50.30 -0.89 -40.98
#